data_AF-A0A7S4VWZ1-F1
#
_entry.id   AF-A0A7S4VWZ1-F1
#
_cell.length_a   1.000
_cell.length_b   1.000
_cell.length_c   1.000
_cell.angle_alpha   90.00
_cell.angle_beta   90.00
_cell.angle_gamma   90.00
#
_symmetry.space_group_name_H-M   'P 1'
#
loop_
_entity.id
_entity.type
_entity.pdbx_description
1 polymer ?
#
loop_
_entity_poly.entity_id
_entity_poly.type
_entity_poly.pdbx_seq_one_letter_code
_entity_poly.pdbx_strand_id
1 'polypeptide(L)'
;MGGDVRKPKRGFGINAVLEYEVKTETIHNHPMGNMQYTRWYATSINLPNGEIFVIGGADDGSNSENGKKNGSPFPEVYSPDTGFRVLTNAKVPNIANNPDETHWWYPYSYVNSKGDIIVMGPKGKNADIYRIRYEGKGSISRIGTKPFMAHSRTPCIMFRIDKVVCLDDKGNLWVADISDSSKVGWDKPNNIGQGRTNGSMAMLPDGRVAITGGNQSTKQAGNRLSTAEKSIQIWNPNTNNVVRGGEEKKARLYHSNLLVLPDATLVSSGGGAPGPEKNHNGQLYFPDYMSADTTRPIINDCPRNVESGNRFTMKVDDVSQIVQVTATKSGASSHSRNCDTRWIDLDFEIINDTTLRVKAEGNTIMIGGLWMVNLIDKNGVPSEAWLMGVDMAALP
;
A
#
# COMPACT_ATOMS: atom_id res chain seq x y z
N MET A 1 -14.43 0.30 1.56
CA MET A 1 -15.39 1.25 2.17
C MET A 1 -15.76 2.33 1.15
N GLY A 2 -17.03 2.69 1.02
CA GLY A 2 -17.48 3.69 0.04
C GLY A 2 -17.58 3.17 -1.40
N GLY A 3 -17.79 4.06 -2.37
CA GLY A 3 -17.98 3.71 -3.79
C GLY A 3 -19.29 4.19 -4.42
N ASP A 4 -19.46 3.98 -5.74
CA ASP A 4 -20.65 4.47 -6.49
C ASP A 4 -21.73 3.40 -6.75
N VAL A 5 -21.47 2.14 -6.38
CA VAL A 5 -22.17 0.97 -6.93
C VAL A 5 -23.64 0.84 -6.46
N ARG A 6 -24.10 1.69 -5.54
CA ARG A 6 -25.44 1.58 -4.91
C ARG A 6 -26.36 2.77 -5.13
N LYS A 7 -25.97 3.77 -5.91
CA LYS A 7 -26.79 4.97 -6.19
C LYS A 7 -27.19 5.03 -7.67
N PRO A 8 -28.32 5.68 -8.03
CA PRO A 8 -28.75 5.82 -9.41
C PRO A 8 -27.83 6.73 -10.27
N LYS A 9 -26.77 7.30 -9.70
CA LYS A 9 -25.78 8.14 -10.40
C LYS A 9 -24.35 7.65 -10.12
N ARG A 10 -23.57 7.47 -11.19
CA ARG A 10 -22.14 7.13 -11.12
C ARG A 10 -21.29 8.28 -10.58
N GLY A 11 -20.20 7.93 -9.93
CA GLY A 11 -19.19 8.84 -9.40
C GLY A 11 -19.59 9.56 -8.12
N PHE A 12 -20.41 8.94 -7.27
CA PHE A 12 -20.81 9.51 -5.99
C PHE A 12 -20.35 8.66 -4.80
N GLY A 13 -20.06 9.30 -3.68
CA GLY A 13 -19.79 8.68 -2.39
C GLY A 13 -21.02 8.03 -1.79
N ILE A 14 -20.76 6.90 -1.14
CA ILE A 14 -21.66 6.25 -0.19
C ILE A 14 -20.90 6.05 1.13
N ASN A 15 -21.64 5.84 2.20
CA ASN A 15 -21.07 5.55 3.51
C ASN A 15 -21.14 4.06 3.87
N ALA A 16 -21.67 3.22 2.97
CA ALA A 16 -21.77 1.79 3.19
C ALA A 16 -20.40 1.12 3.36
N VAL A 17 -20.36 0.15 4.26
CA VAL A 17 -19.20 -0.67 4.58
C VAL A 17 -19.56 -2.12 4.28
N LEU A 18 -18.70 -2.76 3.51
CA LEU A 18 -18.80 -4.17 3.16
C LEU A 18 -17.64 -4.91 3.78
N GLU A 19 -17.92 -6.11 4.22
CA GLU A 19 -16.93 -7.09 4.64
C GLU A 19 -16.92 -8.23 3.62
N TYR A 20 -15.72 -8.72 3.31
CA TYR A 20 -15.53 -9.94 2.54
C TYR A 20 -15.05 -11.03 3.50
N GLU A 21 -15.85 -12.06 3.70
CA GLU A 21 -15.49 -13.19 4.54
C GLU A 21 -14.78 -14.26 3.69
N VAL A 22 -13.48 -14.40 3.88
CA VAL A 22 -12.63 -15.30 3.07
C VAL A 22 -13.07 -16.76 3.16
N LYS A 23 -13.58 -17.20 4.32
CA LYS A 23 -13.98 -18.60 4.54
C LYS A 23 -15.26 -18.99 3.80
N THR A 24 -16.22 -18.07 3.73
CA THR A 24 -17.52 -18.30 3.07
C THR A 24 -17.55 -17.74 1.65
N GLU A 25 -16.53 -16.96 1.26
CA GLU A 25 -16.42 -16.25 0.00
C GLU A 25 -17.62 -15.30 -0.25
N THR A 26 -18.19 -14.77 0.83
CA THR A 26 -19.37 -13.91 0.77
C THR A 26 -19.04 -12.44 1.02
N ILE A 27 -19.89 -11.56 0.51
CA ILE A 27 -19.85 -10.12 0.77
C ILE A 27 -21.15 -9.73 1.47
N HIS A 28 -21.05 -9.18 2.67
CA HIS A 28 -22.18 -8.69 3.45
C HIS A 28 -21.97 -7.27 3.95
N ASN A 29 -23.06 -6.61 4.33
CA ASN A 29 -22.94 -5.33 5.02
C ASN A 29 -22.30 -5.54 6.38
N HIS A 30 -21.37 -4.65 6.72
CA HIS A 30 -20.66 -4.72 7.98
C HIS A 30 -21.64 -4.56 9.17
N PRO A 31 -21.61 -5.44 10.20
CA PRO A 31 -22.61 -5.45 11.27
C PRO A 31 -22.59 -4.19 12.15
N MET A 32 -21.41 -3.59 12.35
CA MET A 32 -21.24 -2.37 13.16
C MET A 32 -21.64 -1.07 12.45
N GLY A 33 -22.37 -1.17 11.34
CA GLY A 33 -22.94 -0.03 10.64
C GLY A 33 -22.04 0.63 9.60
N ASN A 34 -22.45 1.83 9.20
CA ASN A 34 -21.86 2.59 8.10
C ASN A 34 -20.87 3.64 8.62
N MET A 35 -20.04 4.16 7.71
CA MET A 35 -19.28 5.39 7.95
C MET A 35 -20.24 6.56 8.25
N GLN A 36 -19.76 7.55 8.99
CA GLN A 36 -20.45 8.81 9.21
C GLN A 36 -20.39 9.72 7.99
N TYR A 37 -19.29 9.66 7.22
CA TYR A 37 -19.15 10.41 5.97
C TYR A 37 -19.32 9.51 4.74
N THR A 38 -19.90 10.09 3.69
CA THR A 38 -19.85 9.42 2.37
C THR A 38 -18.45 9.55 1.80
N ARG A 39 -17.98 8.49 1.14
CA ARG A 39 -16.64 8.46 0.55
C ARG A 39 -16.66 7.77 -0.81
N TRP A 40 -16.01 8.40 -1.79
CA TRP A 40 -15.60 7.78 -3.05
C TRP A 40 -14.13 8.11 -3.29
N TYR A 41 -13.26 7.10 -3.43
CA TYR A 41 -11.79 7.24 -3.50
C TYR A 41 -11.12 7.70 -2.20
N ALA A 42 -11.53 7.10 -1.07
CA ALA A 42 -10.82 7.24 0.20
C ALA A 42 -9.61 6.30 0.30
N THR A 43 -8.67 6.62 1.18
CA THR A 43 -7.61 5.71 1.63
C THR A 43 -8.00 5.10 2.96
N SER A 44 -7.75 3.81 3.13
CA SER A 44 -7.81 3.13 4.43
C SER A 44 -6.53 2.36 4.74
N ILE A 45 -6.16 2.30 6.01
CA ILE A 45 -4.99 1.55 6.51
C ILE A 45 -5.30 0.94 7.88
N ASN A 46 -4.62 -0.16 8.19
CA ASN A 46 -4.68 -0.78 9.52
C ASN A 46 -3.83 0.03 10.52
N LEU A 47 -4.31 0.14 11.75
CA LEU A 47 -3.63 0.81 12.86
C LEU A 47 -2.99 -0.21 13.82
N PRO A 48 -1.95 0.20 14.58
CA PRO A 48 -1.24 -0.68 15.52
C PRO A 48 -2.12 -1.34 16.60
N ASN A 49 -3.27 -0.74 16.91
CA ASN A 49 -4.23 -1.24 17.89
C ASN A 49 -5.35 -2.11 17.28
N GLY A 50 -5.23 -2.49 16.00
CA GLY A 50 -6.24 -3.29 15.29
C GLY A 50 -7.42 -2.50 14.72
N GLU A 51 -7.51 -1.19 15.00
CA GLU A 51 -8.51 -0.32 14.36
C GLU A 51 -8.16 -0.05 12.88
N ILE A 52 -9.13 0.44 12.11
CA ILE A 52 -8.94 0.82 10.69
C ILE A 52 -9.18 2.32 10.53
N PHE A 53 -8.18 3.04 10.04
CA PHE A 53 -8.29 4.46 9.71
C PHE A 53 -8.81 4.66 8.28
N VAL A 54 -9.64 5.68 8.05
CA VAL A 54 -10.08 6.10 6.72
C VAL A 54 -10.08 7.63 6.56
N ILE A 55 -9.60 8.12 5.42
CA ILE A 55 -9.54 9.55 5.11
C ILE A 55 -9.74 9.85 3.62
N GLY A 56 -10.27 11.04 3.32
CA GLY A 56 -10.48 11.54 1.98
C GLY A 56 -11.67 10.90 1.27
N GLY A 57 -11.66 11.02 -0.04
CA GLY A 57 -12.75 10.66 -0.92
C GLY A 57 -13.82 11.74 -1.04
N ALA A 58 -14.63 11.66 -2.10
CA ALA A 58 -15.75 12.57 -2.30
C ALA A 58 -16.84 12.32 -1.26
N ASP A 59 -17.19 13.38 -0.55
CA ASP A 59 -18.35 13.50 0.31
C ASP A 59 -19.45 14.26 -0.45
N ASP A 60 -20.35 13.49 -1.05
CA ASP A 60 -21.48 14.02 -1.81
C ASP A 60 -22.75 14.12 -0.96
N GLY A 61 -22.61 13.95 0.35
CA GLY A 61 -23.66 14.12 1.34
C GLY A 61 -23.40 15.35 2.21
N SER A 62 -22.81 15.11 3.39
CA SER A 62 -22.76 16.04 4.53
C SER A 62 -22.10 17.40 4.29
N ASN A 63 -21.31 17.54 3.21
CA ASN A 63 -20.66 18.79 2.87
C ASN A 63 -21.02 19.33 1.48
N SER A 64 -21.92 18.72 0.69
CA SER A 64 -22.16 19.19 -0.68
C SER A 64 -22.93 20.52 -0.70
N GLU A 65 -22.23 21.62 -0.97
CA GLU A 65 -22.84 22.90 -1.31
C GLU A 65 -23.03 22.99 -2.84
N ASN A 66 -24.24 23.33 -3.29
CA ASN A 66 -24.54 23.68 -4.69
C ASN A 66 -24.21 22.61 -5.74
N GLY A 67 -24.24 21.32 -5.38
CA GLY A 67 -23.99 20.21 -6.29
C GLY A 67 -22.52 20.00 -6.67
N LYS A 68 -21.58 20.69 -6.02
CA LYS A 68 -20.14 20.40 -6.08
C LYS A 68 -19.79 19.26 -5.13
N LYS A 69 -18.88 18.38 -5.55
CA LYS A 69 -18.31 17.34 -4.69
C LYS A 69 -17.29 18.00 -3.78
N ASN A 70 -17.37 17.71 -2.48
CA ASN A 70 -16.37 18.15 -1.51
C ASN A 70 -15.58 16.95 -1.00
N GLY A 71 -14.33 17.15 -0.63
CA GLY A 71 -13.55 16.07 0.00
C GLY A 71 -14.03 15.83 1.43
N SER A 72 -14.07 14.57 1.89
CA SER A 72 -14.33 14.23 3.30
C SER A 72 -13.07 14.49 4.15
N PRO A 73 -12.99 15.62 4.88
CA PRO A 73 -11.74 16.08 5.47
C PRO A 73 -11.51 15.58 6.89
N PHE A 74 -12.54 15.04 7.53
CA PHE A 74 -12.44 14.43 8.84
C PHE A 74 -12.11 12.95 8.66
N PRO A 75 -11.01 12.47 9.26
CA PRO A 75 -10.78 11.05 9.31
C PRO A 75 -11.77 10.36 10.22
N GLU A 76 -12.03 9.09 9.92
CA GLU A 76 -12.77 8.20 10.79
C GLU A 76 -11.90 7.01 11.14
N VAL A 77 -12.16 6.43 12.31
CA VAL A 77 -11.54 5.20 12.75
C VAL A 77 -12.64 4.19 13.02
N TYR A 78 -12.48 3.00 12.50
CA TYR A 78 -13.33 1.86 12.74
C TYR A 78 -12.70 0.96 13.80
N SER A 79 -13.47 0.63 14.83
CA SER A 79 -13.16 -0.41 15.80
C SER A 79 -14.14 -1.58 15.65
N PRO A 80 -13.68 -2.84 15.76
CA PRO A 80 -14.57 -4.00 15.80
C PRO A 80 -15.56 -3.96 16.97
N ASP A 81 -15.20 -3.32 18.08
CA ASP A 81 -16.02 -3.31 19.30
C ASP A 81 -17.07 -2.21 19.30
N THR A 82 -16.74 -1.05 18.71
CA THR A 82 -17.57 0.17 18.82
C THR A 82 -18.02 0.76 17.49
N GLY A 83 -17.59 0.21 16.35
CA GLY A 83 -17.89 0.76 15.03
C GLY A 83 -17.11 2.04 14.72
N PHE A 84 -17.68 2.92 13.89
CA PHE A 84 -17.02 4.13 13.40
C PHE A 84 -17.08 5.29 14.39
N ARG A 85 -15.93 5.93 14.63
CA ARG A 85 -15.79 7.20 15.34
C ARG A 85 -15.09 8.25 14.47
N VAL A 86 -15.56 9.49 14.54
CA VAL A 86 -14.96 10.61 13.81
C VAL A 86 -13.83 11.23 14.63
N LEU A 87 -12.67 11.47 14.01
CA LEU A 87 -11.59 12.26 14.59
C LEU A 87 -11.89 13.76 14.42
N THR A 88 -12.81 14.30 15.22
CA THR A 88 -13.32 15.67 15.07
C THR A 88 -12.25 16.75 15.20
N ASN A 89 -11.13 16.46 15.88
CA ASN A 89 -10.01 17.39 16.04
C ASN A 89 -8.89 17.20 15.00
N ALA A 90 -9.10 16.32 14.02
CA ALA A 90 -8.11 15.98 12.99
C ALA A 90 -8.56 16.33 11.56
N LYS A 91 -9.32 17.43 11.39
CA LYS A 91 -9.72 17.93 10.07
C LYS A 91 -8.50 18.24 9.20
N VAL A 92 -8.37 17.60 8.04
CA VAL A 92 -7.26 17.78 7.10
C VAL A 92 -7.53 18.96 6.14
N PRO A 93 -6.79 20.10 6.26
CA PRO A 93 -7.06 21.30 5.46
C PRO A 93 -6.93 21.10 3.94
N ASN A 94 -5.95 20.29 3.49
CA ASN A 94 -5.74 20.00 2.06
C ASN A 94 -6.96 19.35 1.41
N ILE A 95 -7.76 18.62 2.19
CA ILE A 95 -8.97 17.94 1.73
C ILE A 95 -10.18 18.88 1.83
N ALA A 96 -10.23 19.72 2.86
CA ALA A 96 -11.36 20.61 3.12
C ALA A 96 -11.45 21.81 2.16
N ASN A 97 -10.31 22.39 1.79
CA ASN A 97 -10.26 23.76 1.24
C ASN A 97 -9.83 23.82 -0.23
N ASN A 98 -9.96 22.72 -0.99
CA ASN A 98 -9.46 22.66 -2.36
C ASN A 98 -10.61 22.68 -3.38
N PRO A 99 -10.61 23.55 -4.40
CA PRO A 99 -11.63 23.49 -5.45
C PRO A 99 -11.43 22.34 -6.45
N ASP A 100 -10.24 21.71 -6.46
CA ASP A 100 -9.89 20.64 -7.40
C ASP A 100 -10.08 19.26 -6.76
N GLU A 101 -11.06 18.51 -7.29
CA GLU A 101 -11.53 17.22 -6.80
C GLU A 101 -10.43 16.17 -6.60
N THR A 102 -9.32 16.29 -7.32
CA THR A 102 -8.27 15.29 -7.28
C THR A 102 -7.38 15.36 -6.04
N HIS A 103 -7.45 16.41 -5.22
CA HIS A 103 -6.64 16.56 -4.01
C HIS A 103 -7.11 15.71 -2.83
N TRP A 104 -8.33 15.17 -2.89
CA TRP A 104 -8.87 14.27 -1.88
C TRP A 104 -9.01 12.81 -2.33
N TRP A 105 -8.56 12.48 -3.55
CA TRP A 105 -8.54 11.09 -4.03
C TRP A 105 -7.33 10.35 -3.48
N TYR A 106 -7.59 9.29 -2.72
CA TYR A 106 -6.59 8.40 -2.15
C TYR A 106 -5.37 9.09 -1.53
N PRO A 107 -5.53 9.93 -0.49
CA PRO A 107 -4.40 10.55 0.21
C PRO A 107 -3.35 9.51 0.63
N TYR A 108 -2.07 9.82 0.45
CA TYR A 108 -1.00 8.89 0.80
C TYR A 108 -0.90 8.82 2.33
N SER A 109 -1.33 7.71 2.91
CA SER A 109 -1.51 7.58 4.36
C SER A 109 -0.72 6.39 4.85
N TYR A 110 0.16 6.57 5.83
CA TYR A 110 1.03 5.50 6.34
C TYR A 110 1.17 5.62 7.86
N VAL A 111 1.24 4.51 8.58
CA VAL A 111 1.64 4.51 10.00
C VAL A 111 3.16 4.40 10.08
N ASN A 112 3.82 5.30 10.80
CA ASN A 112 5.27 5.23 11.05
C ASN A 112 5.61 4.32 12.26
N SER A 113 6.89 4.07 12.50
CA SER A 113 7.39 3.22 13.60
C SER A 113 7.00 3.71 15.00
N LYS A 114 6.59 4.98 15.13
CA LYS A 114 6.07 5.57 16.38
C LYS A 114 4.56 5.38 16.56
N GLY A 115 3.88 4.78 15.58
CA GLY A 115 2.43 4.58 15.60
C GLY A 115 1.62 5.80 15.17
N ASP A 116 2.27 6.90 14.74
CA ASP A 116 1.58 8.07 14.22
C ASP A 116 1.15 7.84 12.75
N ILE A 117 0.01 8.41 12.36
CA ILE A 117 -0.49 8.36 10.98
C ILE A 117 0.05 9.57 10.22
N ILE A 118 0.75 9.35 9.12
CA ILE A 118 1.29 10.39 8.24
C ILE A 118 0.44 10.46 6.98
N VAL A 119 -0.21 11.60 6.76
CA VAL A 119 -1.08 11.86 5.60
C VAL A 119 -0.44 12.91 4.69
N MET A 120 -0.15 12.54 3.45
CA MET A 120 0.38 13.43 2.41
C MET A 120 -0.68 13.68 1.33
N GLY A 121 -0.76 14.94 0.87
CA GLY A 121 -1.60 15.29 -0.26
C GLY A 121 -1.17 14.56 -1.54
N PRO A 122 -2.11 13.93 -2.28
CA PRO A 122 -1.78 13.03 -3.37
C PRO A 122 -1.39 13.78 -4.67
N LYS A 123 -1.81 15.04 -4.83
CA LYS A 123 -1.58 15.84 -6.03
C LYS A 123 -0.79 17.12 -5.75
N GLY A 124 -0.08 17.58 -6.79
CA GLY A 124 0.56 18.88 -6.85
C GLY A 124 1.90 18.88 -6.13
N LYS A 125 2.59 20.01 -6.17
CA LYS A 125 3.79 20.28 -5.37
C LYS A 125 3.41 21.17 -4.19
N ASN A 126 4.19 21.12 -3.12
CA ASN A 126 3.98 21.87 -1.89
C ASN A 126 2.69 21.52 -1.15
N ALA A 127 2.08 20.36 -1.45
CA ALA A 127 0.97 19.86 -0.66
C ALA A 127 1.45 19.59 0.76
N ASP A 128 0.73 20.12 1.76
CA ASP A 128 1.07 19.92 3.16
C ASP A 128 1.02 18.45 3.55
N ILE A 129 1.83 18.11 4.53
CA ILE A 129 1.91 16.78 5.14
C ILE A 129 1.53 16.92 6.60
N TYR A 130 0.67 16.02 7.06
CA TYR A 130 0.12 16.04 8.40
C TYR A 130 0.47 14.78 9.16
N ARG A 131 0.86 14.95 10.42
CA ARG A 131 0.77 13.89 11.43
C ARG A 131 -0.64 13.90 12.01
N ILE A 132 -1.24 12.73 12.13
CA ILE A 132 -2.49 12.49 12.82
C ILE A 132 -2.26 11.46 13.93
N ARG A 133 -2.80 11.77 15.10
CA ARG A 133 -2.97 10.83 16.22
C ARG A 133 -4.45 10.52 16.36
N TYR A 134 -4.77 9.29 16.73
CA TYR A 134 -6.12 8.76 16.63
C TYR A 134 -6.78 8.48 17.97
N GLU A 135 -6.15 8.80 19.10
CA GLU A 135 -6.76 8.65 20.42
C GLU A 135 -7.91 9.65 20.63
N GLY A 136 -9.01 9.19 21.26
CA GLY A 136 -10.18 10.02 21.53
C GLY A 136 -10.72 10.69 20.26
N LYS A 137 -10.75 12.03 20.25
CA LYS A 137 -11.19 12.86 19.11
C LYS A 137 -10.10 13.11 18.06
N GLY A 138 -8.94 12.49 18.23
CA GLY A 138 -7.75 12.67 17.41
C GLY A 138 -7.04 14.00 17.61
N SER A 139 -5.91 14.17 16.93
CA SER A 139 -5.24 15.46 16.78
C SER A 139 -4.46 15.50 15.47
N ILE A 140 -4.20 16.69 14.95
CA ILE A 140 -3.46 16.90 13.71
C ILE A 140 -2.36 17.94 13.90
N SER A 141 -1.22 17.75 13.21
CA SER A 141 -0.14 18.73 13.16
C SER A 141 0.47 18.73 11.77
N ARG A 142 0.69 19.92 11.20
CA ARG A 142 1.43 20.06 9.93
C ARG A 142 2.91 19.82 10.19
N ILE A 143 3.51 18.91 9.44
CA ILE A 143 4.90 18.46 9.63
C ILE A 143 5.77 18.68 8.38
N GLY A 144 5.23 19.29 7.32
CA GLY A 144 6.04 19.63 6.15
C GLY A 144 5.23 19.76 4.89
N THR A 145 5.92 19.72 3.75
CA THR A 145 5.35 19.81 2.41
C THR A 145 6.02 18.84 1.46
N LYS A 146 5.27 18.33 0.50
CA LYS A 146 5.78 17.47 -0.57
C LYS A 146 6.57 18.28 -1.61
N PRO A 147 7.86 17.99 -1.88
CA PRO A 147 8.72 18.86 -2.68
C PRO A 147 8.58 18.68 -4.21
N PHE A 148 7.80 17.70 -4.66
CA PHE A 148 7.69 17.31 -6.07
C PHE A 148 6.26 17.34 -6.59
N MET A 149 6.14 17.51 -7.91
CA MET A 149 4.86 17.44 -8.62
C MET A 149 4.40 15.99 -8.72
N ALA A 150 3.16 15.70 -8.30
CA ALA A 150 2.55 14.39 -8.51
C ALA A 150 1.12 14.55 -9.01
N HIS A 151 0.63 13.54 -9.70
CA HIS A 151 -0.81 13.33 -9.88
C HIS A 151 -1.32 12.51 -8.69
N SER A 152 -2.60 12.65 -8.34
CA SER A 152 -3.27 11.78 -7.34
C SER A 152 -3.31 10.28 -7.66
N ARG A 153 -2.73 9.86 -8.78
CA ARG A 153 -2.64 8.48 -9.28
C ARG A 153 -1.19 8.14 -9.62
N THR A 154 -0.25 8.87 -9.03
CA THR A 154 1.17 8.54 -9.10
C THR A 154 1.45 7.55 -7.95
N PRO A 155 2.12 6.42 -8.21
CA PRO A 155 2.28 5.40 -7.19
C PRO A 155 3.33 5.81 -6.14
N CYS A 156 3.08 5.35 -4.91
CA CYS A 156 3.92 5.43 -3.73
C CYS A 156 3.82 4.15 -2.90
N ILE A 157 4.90 3.66 -2.30
CA ILE A 157 4.85 2.44 -1.48
C ILE A 157 5.82 2.57 -0.31
N MET A 158 5.43 2.03 0.85
CA MET A 158 6.35 1.91 1.98
C MET A 158 7.26 0.71 1.72
N PHE A 159 8.53 0.97 1.41
CA PHE A 159 9.47 -0.06 0.99
C PHE A 159 10.42 -0.51 2.11
N ARG A 160 10.54 0.29 3.18
CA ARG A 160 11.20 -0.05 4.45
C ARG A 160 10.44 0.62 5.59
N ILE A 161 10.78 0.24 6.83
CA ILE A 161 10.33 0.95 8.03
C ILE A 161 10.60 2.45 7.86
N ASP A 162 9.54 3.26 7.97
CA ASP A 162 9.57 4.72 7.84
C ASP A 162 10.06 5.29 6.50
N LYS A 163 10.24 4.47 5.47
CA LYS A 163 10.67 4.92 4.15
C LYS A 163 9.60 4.66 3.11
N VAL A 164 9.08 5.75 2.55
CA VAL A 164 8.07 5.71 1.50
C VAL A 164 8.68 6.23 0.21
N VAL A 165 8.72 5.42 -0.83
CA VAL A 165 9.13 5.87 -2.16
C VAL A 165 7.89 6.30 -2.94
N CYS A 166 7.95 7.45 -3.59
CA CYS A 166 6.94 8.00 -4.46
C CYS A 166 7.55 8.33 -5.81
N LEU A 167 6.80 8.14 -6.89
CA LEU A 167 7.16 8.75 -8.17
C LEU A 167 6.69 10.20 -8.23
N ASP A 168 7.40 11.01 -9.00
CA ASP A 168 6.87 12.26 -9.53
C ASP A 168 6.38 12.10 -10.97
N ASP A 169 5.92 13.20 -11.57
CA ASP A 169 5.39 13.22 -12.93
C ASP A 169 6.46 13.07 -14.04
N LYS A 170 7.74 13.09 -13.68
CA LYS A 170 8.89 12.94 -14.58
C LYS A 170 9.65 11.63 -14.37
N GLY A 171 9.17 10.78 -13.47
CA GLY A 171 9.80 9.50 -13.17
C GLY A 171 10.92 9.58 -12.13
N ASN A 172 11.09 10.69 -11.42
CA ASN A 172 12.02 10.68 -10.28
C ASN A 172 11.41 9.88 -9.13
N LEU A 173 12.23 9.03 -8.51
CA LEU A 173 11.94 8.41 -7.23
C LEU A 173 12.26 9.41 -6.13
N TRP A 174 11.27 9.73 -5.31
CA TRP A 174 11.40 10.54 -4.11
C TRP A 174 11.16 9.67 -2.89
N VAL A 175 12.12 9.61 -1.99
CA VAL A 175 12.02 8.86 -0.74
C VAL A 175 11.69 9.82 0.39
N ALA A 176 10.56 9.60 1.04
CA ALA A 176 10.18 10.24 2.30
C ALA A 176 10.77 9.44 3.47
N ASP A 177 11.42 10.13 4.40
CA ASP A 177 11.70 9.64 5.73
C ASP A 177 10.64 10.17 6.70
N ILE A 178 9.84 9.28 7.26
CA ILE A 178 8.74 9.60 8.18
C ILE A 178 9.01 9.14 9.63
N SER A 179 10.25 8.79 9.96
CA SER A 179 10.64 8.31 11.29
C SER A 179 10.55 9.40 12.36
N ASP A 180 10.69 10.67 11.96
CA ASP A 180 10.46 11.82 12.82
C ASP A 180 9.02 12.32 12.66
N SER A 181 8.17 12.09 13.65
CA SER A 181 6.78 12.57 13.65
C SER A 181 6.62 14.10 13.71
N SER A 182 7.69 14.89 13.69
CA SER A 182 7.63 16.35 13.60
C SER A 182 8.00 16.91 12.22
N LYS A 183 8.66 16.12 11.36
CA LYS A 183 9.12 16.56 10.04
C LYS A 183 9.27 15.40 9.06
N VAL A 184 9.24 15.69 7.76
CA VAL A 184 9.52 14.68 6.72
C VAL A 184 10.85 14.98 6.04
N GLY A 185 11.78 14.03 6.06
CA GLY A 185 13.02 14.07 5.27
C GLY A 185 12.76 13.65 3.83
N TRP A 186 13.50 14.21 2.88
CA TRP A 186 13.31 13.93 1.45
C TRP A 186 14.64 13.70 0.73
N ASP A 187 14.73 12.55 0.08
CA ASP A 187 15.80 12.22 -0.86
C ASP A 187 15.23 11.94 -2.25
N LYS A 188 16.07 12.10 -3.28
CA LYS A 188 15.70 11.80 -4.67
C LYS A 188 16.75 10.88 -5.31
N PRO A 189 16.74 9.59 -4.97
CA PRO A 189 17.89 8.72 -5.25
C PRO A 189 18.02 8.35 -6.73
N ASN A 190 16.93 8.23 -7.50
CA ASN A 190 17.02 7.82 -8.91
C ASN A 190 15.89 8.40 -9.77
N ASN A 191 15.97 8.17 -11.09
CA ASN A 191 14.95 8.47 -12.08
C ASN A 191 14.77 7.27 -13.03
N ILE A 192 13.51 6.86 -13.23
CA ILE A 192 13.12 5.69 -14.05
C ILE A 192 12.84 6.05 -15.53
N GLY A 193 13.34 7.20 -15.98
CA GLY A 193 13.24 7.75 -17.33
C GLY A 193 11.95 8.51 -17.63
N GLN A 194 10.80 8.07 -17.09
CA GLN A 194 9.51 8.71 -17.36
C GLN A 194 8.49 8.59 -16.22
N GLY A 195 7.54 9.53 -16.18
CA GLY A 195 6.41 9.51 -15.25
C GLY A 195 5.50 8.30 -15.44
N ARG A 196 4.89 7.85 -14.34
CA ARG A 196 4.05 6.63 -14.28
C ARG A 196 2.67 6.90 -13.70
N THR A 197 1.99 7.97 -14.15
CA THR A 197 0.61 8.20 -13.71
C THR A 197 -0.27 7.03 -14.14
N ASN A 198 -1.11 6.53 -13.23
CA ASN A 198 -1.86 5.27 -13.34
C ASN A 198 -1.01 3.99 -13.31
N GLY A 199 0.29 4.08 -13.03
CA GLY A 199 1.16 2.92 -12.82
C GLY A 199 0.99 2.37 -11.40
N SER A 200 1.64 1.24 -11.11
CA SER A 200 1.56 0.57 -9.81
C SER A 200 2.93 0.21 -9.29
N MET A 201 3.02 0.03 -7.96
CA MET A 201 4.19 -0.45 -7.25
C MET A 201 3.86 -1.70 -6.44
N ALA A 202 4.81 -2.62 -6.31
CA ALA A 202 4.73 -3.77 -5.41
C ALA A 202 6.10 -4.06 -4.78
N MET A 203 6.09 -4.61 -3.57
CA MET A 203 7.30 -5.11 -2.91
C MET A 203 7.61 -6.53 -3.37
N LEU A 204 8.85 -6.80 -3.75
CA LEU A 204 9.37 -8.16 -3.92
C LEU A 204 9.89 -8.70 -2.57
N PRO A 205 9.93 -10.03 -2.38
CA PRO A 205 10.38 -10.62 -1.11
C PRO A 205 11.82 -10.26 -0.73
N ASP A 206 12.69 -10.02 -1.70
CA ASP A 206 14.08 -9.59 -1.52
C ASP A 206 14.23 -8.08 -1.23
N GLY A 207 13.11 -7.38 -1.04
CA GLY A 207 13.08 -5.97 -0.70
C GLY A 207 13.29 -5.01 -1.86
N ARG A 208 13.35 -5.48 -3.10
CA ARG A 208 13.30 -4.61 -4.29
C ARG A 208 11.87 -4.13 -4.54
N VAL A 209 11.74 -3.01 -5.26
CA VAL A 209 10.46 -2.40 -5.60
C VAL A 209 10.17 -2.59 -7.09
N ALA A 210 9.09 -3.28 -7.41
CA ALA A 210 8.60 -3.44 -8.76
C ALA A 210 7.70 -2.27 -9.17
N ILE A 211 7.89 -1.74 -10.37
CA ILE A 211 7.16 -0.61 -10.93
C ILE A 211 6.70 -0.97 -12.34
N THR A 212 5.38 -1.00 -12.61
CA THR A 212 4.86 -1.27 -13.97
C THR A 212 3.69 -0.36 -14.35
N GLY A 213 3.39 -0.36 -15.64
CA GLY A 213 2.26 0.35 -16.22
C GLY A 213 2.39 1.86 -16.17
N GLY A 214 1.25 2.53 -16.25
CA GLY A 214 1.13 3.98 -16.25
C GLY A 214 1.55 4.63 -17.57
N ASN A 215 1.50 5.96 -17.57
CA ASN A 215 1.88 6.78 -18.71
C ASN A 215 2.40 8.16 -18.27
N GLN A 216 3.02 8.86 -19.22
CA GLN A 216 3.40 10.26 -19.07
C GLN A 216 2.18 11.18 -19.14
N SER A 217 1.47 11.36 -18.03
CA SER A 217 0.41 12.36 -17.95
C SER A 217 0.27 12.98 -16.57
N THR A 218 0.26 14.31 -16.53
CA THR A 218 -0.11 15.10 -15.36
C THR A 218 -1.57 15.56 -15.39
N LYS A 219 -2.30 15.29 -16.48
CA LYS A 219 -3.68 15.77 -16.67
C LYS A 219 -4.68 14.84 -15.97
N GLN A 220 -5.78 15.41 -15.50
CA GLN A 220 -6.85 14.71 -14.76
C GLN A 220 -7.48 13.53 -15.52
N ALA A 221 -7.60 13.58 -16.85
CA ALA A 221 -8.08 12.44 -17.64
C ALA A 221 -7.06 11.29 -17.68
N GLY A 222 -5.75 11.60 -17.62
CA GLY A 222 -4.60 10.74 -17.33
C GLY A 222 -4.40 9.43 -18.08
N ASN A 223 -5.32 8.98 -18.93
CA ASN A 223 -5.35 7.64 -19.50
C ASN A 223 -4.84 7.68 -20.94
N ARG A 224 -3.51 7.72 -21.13
CA ARG A 224 -2.90 7.93 -22.45
C ARG A 224 -2.17 6.69 -22.94
N LEU A 225 -2.66 6.11 -24.03
CA LEU A 225 -2.04 4.94 -24.65
C LEU A 225 -0.73 5.30 -25.37
N SER A 226 -0.66 6.47 -26.01
CA SER A 226 0.51 6.91 -26.79
C SER A 226 1.78 7.14 -25.95
N THR A 227 1.63 7.31 -24.63
CA THR A 227 2.74 7.48 -23.69
C THR A 227 2.74 6.39 -22.61
N ALA A 228 2.05 5.27 -22.87
CA ALA A 228 1.99 4.14 -21.96
C ALA A 228 3.36 3.45 -21.87
N GLU A 229 3.73 3.05 -20.67
CA GLU A 229 4.93 2.26 -20.44
C GLU A 229 4.54 0.82 -20.08
N LYS A 230 5.04 -0.12 -20.88
CA LYS A 230 4.73 -1.55 -20.77
C LYS A 230 5.84 -2.32 -20.09
N SER A 231 7.05 -1.76 -20.01
CA SER A 231 8.14 -2.38 -19.28
C SER A 231 7.94 -2.26 -17.77
N ILE A 232 8.15 -3.38 -17.09
CA ILE A 232 8.41 -3.39 -15.65
C ILE A 232 9.82 -2.87 -15.39
N GLN A 233 9.98 -2.11 -14.32
CA GLN A 233 11.27 -1.70 -13.80
C GLN A 233 11.37 -2.09 -12.34
N ILE A 234 12.50 -2.68 -11.96
CA ILE A 234 12.78 -3.14 -10.60
C ILE A 234 13.85 -2.22 -10.03
N TRP A 235 13.49 -1.43 -9.02
CA TRP A 235 14.42 -0.59 -8.28
C TRP A 235 14.95 -1.35 -7.07
N ASN A 236 16.26 -1.47 -6.95
CA ASN A 236 16.92 -1.99 -5.77
C ASN A 236 17.31 -0.81 -4.85
N PRO A 237 16.65 -0.64 -3.69
CA PRO A 237 16.94 0.48 -2.79
C PRO A 237 18.33 0.42 -2.14
N ASN A 238 18.95 -0.78 -2.04
CA ASN A 238 20.24 -0.95 -1.40
C ASN A 238 21.40 -0.50 -2.31
N THR A 239 21.29 -0.78 -3.61
CA THR A 239 22.30 -0.38 -4.62
C THR A 239 21.92 0.88 -5.38
N ASN A 240 20.69 1.34 -5.18
CA ASN A 240 20.04 2.40 -5.94
C ASN A 240 19.99 2.13 -7.46
N ASN A 241 20.13 0.89 -7.92
CA ASN A 241 20.07 0.56 -9.33
C ASN A 241 18.62 0.27 -9.78
N VAL A 242 18.31 0.59 -11.03
CA VAL A 242 17.05 0.24 -11.68
C VAL A 242 17.34 -0.70 -12.83
N VAL A 243 16.71 -1.87 -12.81
CA VAL A 243 16.77 -2.84 -13.90
C VAL A 243 15.46 -2.82 -14.65
N ARG A 244 15.51 -2.72 -15.98
CA ARG A 244 14.34 -2.85 -16.83
C ARG A 244 14.12 -4.32 -17.17
N GLY A 245 12.91 -4.82 -16.91
CA GLY A 245 12.48 -6.17 -17.26
C GLY A 245 11.71 -6.23 -18.57
N GLY A 246 10.98 -7.34 -18.76
CA GLY A 246 10.14 -7.56 -19.94
C GLY A 246 8.98 -6.57 -20.07
N GLU A 247 8.37 -6.58 -21.25
CA GLU A 247 7.19 -5.76 -21.56
C GLU A 247 5.88 -6.53 -21.42
N GLU A 248 4.88 -5.89 -20.82
CA GLU A 248 3.51 -6.35 -20.87
C GLU A 248 2.95 -6.29 -22.31
N LYS A 249 2.04 -7.22 -22.62
CA LYS A 249 1.34 -7.27 -23.92
C LYS A 249 0.29 -6.16 -24.03
N LYS A 250 -0.22 -5.69 -22.89
CA LYS A 250 -1.26 -4.66 -22.77
C LYS A 250 -0.76 -3.48 -21.95
N ALA A 251 -1.28 -2.29 -22.26
CA ALA A 251 -0.97 -1.11 -21.48
C ALA A 251 -1.79 -1.11 -20.18
N ARG A 252 -1.10 -1.17 -19.04
CA ARG A 252 -1.74 -1.09 -17.71
C ARG A 252 -1.89 0.36 -17.31
N LEU A 253 -3.08 0.92 -17.53
CA LEU A 253 -3.36 2.33 -17.24
C LEU A 253 -4.35 2.46 -16.06
N TYR A 254 -5.27 3.43 -16.11
CA TYR A 254 -6.22 3.68 -15.02
C TYR A 254 -7.03 2.41 -14.69
N HIS A 255 -7.26 2.12 -13.39
CA HIS A 255 -7.83 0.85 -12.91
C HIS A 255 -6.97 -0.40 -13.14
N SER A 256 -5.65 -0.24 -13.30
CA SER A 256 -4.70 -1.36 -13.20
C SER A 256 -4.25 -1.61 -11.77
N ASN A 257 -3.75 -2.82 -11.52
CA ASN A 257 -3.21 -3.24 -10.24
C ASN A 257 -1.92 -4.05 -10.44
N LEU A 258 -1.02 -3.98 -9.46
CA LEU A 258 0.16 -4.84 -9.33
C LEU A 258 0.20 -5.40 -7.90
N LEU A 259 0.36 -6.71 -7.77
CA LEU A 259 0.48 -7.42 -6.49
C LEU A 259 1.57 -8.48 -6.59
N VAL A 260 2.25 -8.73 -5.48
CA VAL A 260 3.12 -9.91 -5.29
C VAL A 260 2.28 -11.08 -4.80
N LEU A 261 2.56 -12.27 -5.32
CA LEU A 261 1.88 -13.52 -4.96
C LEU A 261 2.72 -14.33 -3.96
N PRO A 262 2.12 -15.29 -3.23
CA PRO A 262 2.85 -16.13 -2.28
C PRO A 262 4.01 -16.91 -2.89
N ASP A 263 3.91 -17.27 -4.17
CA ASP A 263 4.99 -17.94 -4.90
C ASP A 263 6.14 -17.00 -5.28
N ALA A 264 6.13 -15.74 -4.85
CA ALA A 264 7.06 -14.67 -5.17
C ALA A 264 7.02 -14.19 -6.64
N THR A 265 5.99 -14.52 -7.40
CA THR A 265 5.73 -13.88 -8.70
C THR A 265 4.93 -12.59 -8.53
N LEU A 266 4.84 -11.78 -9.59
CA LEU A 266 3.95 -10.61 -9.62
C LEU A 266 2.77 -10.87 -10.55
N VAL A 267 1.58 -10.40 -10.17
CA VAL A 267 0.43 -10.29 -11.07
C VAL A 267 0.14 -8.83 -11.40
N SER A 268 0.17 -8.51 -12.69
CA SER A 268 -0.26 -7.22 -13.25
C SER A 268 -1.60 -7.39 -13.96
N SER A 269 -2.63 -6.66 -13.56
CA SER A 269 -4.00 -6.92 -14.01
C SER A 269 -4.81 -5.65 -14.26
N GLY A 270 -5.91 -5.82 -15.02
CA GLY A 270 -6.85 -4.73 -15.29
C GLY A 270 -6.25 -3.62 -16.15
N GLY A 271 -6.80 -2.41 -16.00
CA GLY A 271 -6.28 -1.20 -16.63
C GLY A 271 -7.05 -0.73 -17.86
N GLY A 272 -7.03 0.58 -18.06
CA GLY A 272 -7.59 1.29 -19.20
C GLY A 272 -9.02 1.76 -19.02
N ALA A 273 -9.86 1.13 -18.20
CA ALA A 273 -11.28 1.52 -18.10
C ALA A 273 -11.45 2.98 -17.63
N PRO A 274 -12.43 3.75 -18.16
CA PRO A 274 -13.44 3.39 -19.16
C PRO A 274 -12.96 3.43 -20.63
N GLY A 275 -11.68 3.71 -20.88
CA GLY A 275 -11.01 3.81 -22.18
C GLY A 275 -9.69 4.58 -21.98
N PRO A 276 -8.63 4.35 -22.77
CA PRO A 276 -8.67 3.87 -24.15
C PRO A 276 -8.68 2.35 -24.31
N GLU A 277 -8.33 1.59 -23.27
CA GLU A 277 -8.46 0.13 -23.25
C GLU A 277 -9.48 -0.30 -22.19
N LYS A 278 -9.92 -1.55 -22.22
CA LYS A 278 -10.71 -2.17 -21.15
C LYS A 278 -10.15 -3.57 -20.90
N ASN A 279 -9.01 -3.61 -20.23
CA ASN A 279 -8.30 -4.86 -20.01
C ASN A 279 -8.99 -5.67 -18.92
N HIS A 280 -9.51 -6.85 -19.27
CA HIS A 280 -10.12 -7.82 -18.34
C HIS A 280 -9.18 -9.01 -18.05
N ASN A 281 -7.90 -8.88 -18.41
CA ASN A 281 -6.88 -9.91 -18.27
C ASN A 281 -5.82 -9.52 -17.22
N GLY A 282 -5.00 -10.48 -16.84
CA GLY A 282 -3.76 -10.29 -16.10
C GLY A 282 -2.57 -10.94 -16.79
N GLN A 283 -1.37 -10.56 -16.37
CA GLN A 283 -0.10 -11.18 -16.76
C GLN A 283 0.74 -11.44 -15.50
N LEU A 284 1.38 -12.62 -15.47
CA LEU A 284 2.38 -12.93 -14.48
C LEU A 284 3.75 -12.43 -14.93
N TYR A 285 4.52 -11.90 -14.00
CA TYR A 285 5.92 -11.58 -14.18
C TYR A 285 6.74 -12.42 -13.21
N PHE A 286 7.78 -13.06 -13.75
CA PHE A 286 8.75 -13.88 -13.04
C PHE A 286 10.02 -13.03 -12.88
N PRO A 287 10.35 -12.57 -11.66
CA PRO A 287 11.56 -11.78 -11.42
C PRO A 287 12.83 -12.60 -11.67
N ASP A 288 13.98 -11.92 -11.78
CA ASP A 288 15.28 -12.53 -12.11
C ASP A 288 15.77 -13.58 -11.09
N TYR A 289 15.26 -13.58 -9.85
CA TYR A 289 15.50 -14.66 -8.89
C TYR A 289 14.77 -15.97 -9.22
N MET A 290 13.84 -15.95 -10.19
CA MET A 290 13.15 -17.14 -10.71
C MET A 290 13.83 -17.61 -11.99
N SER A 291 14.69 -18.62 -11.89
CA SER A 291 15.16 -19.37 -13.06
C SER A 291 14.65 -20.81 -13.01
N ALA A 292 14.53 -21.48 -14.16
CA ALA A 292 14.01 -22.84 -14.25
C ALA A 292 14.86 -23.85 -13.45
N ASP A 293 16.15 -23.56 -13.27
CA ASP A 293 17.12 -24.42 -12.58
C ASP A 293 17.40 -23.97 -11.14
N THR A 294 16.63 -22.99 -10.63
CA THR A 294 16.81 -22.46 -9.28
C THR A 294 16.13 -23.34 -8.24
N THR A 295 16.90 -23.98 -7.36
CA THR A 295 16.38 -24.55 -6.11
C THR A 295 16.02 -23.42 -5.15
N ARG A 296 14.80 -23.44 -4.61
CA ARG A 296 14.32 -22.43 -3.65
C ARG A 296 14.39 -22.99 -2.23
N PRO A 297 14.73 -22.17 -1.22
CA PRO A 297 14.64 -22.59 0.18
C PRO A 297 13.19 -22.93 0.55
N ILE A 298 13.01 -23.86 1.50
CA ILE A 298 11.69 -24.38 1.89
C ILE A 298 11.42 -24.08 3.37
N ILE A 299 10.25 -23.52 3.65
CA ILE A 299 9.72 -23.39 5.01
C ILE A 299 8.91 -24.66 5.32
N ASN A 300 9.50 -25.57 6.10
CA ASN A 300 8.88 -26.85 6.47
C ASN A 300 7.78 -26.68 7.52
N ASP A 301 7.96 -25.76 8.47
CA ASP A 301 7.03 -25.54 9.58
C ASP A 301 7.21 -24.12 10.15
N CYS A 302 6.12 -23.43 10.43
CA CYS A 302 6.12 -22.09 11.02
C CYS A 302 4.74 -21.80 11.65
N PRO A 303 4.62 -21.03 12.75
CA PRO A 303 3.32 -20.66 13.29
C PRO A 303 2.43 -19.95 12.26
N ARG A 304 1.13 -20.25 12.30
CA ARG A 304 0.12 -19.58 11.47
C ARG A 304 -0.31 -18.23 12.02
N ASN A 305 -0.09 -17.99 13.31
CA ASN A 305 -0.35 -16.72 13.98
C ASN A 305 0.75 -16.47 15.02
N VAL A 306 1.22 -15.23 15.11
CA VAL A 306 2.20 -14.79 16.10
C VAL A 306 1.76 -13.47 16.73
N GLU A 307 2.24 -13.21 17.94
CA GLU A 307 2.10 -11.90 18.58
C GLU A 307 3.27 -11.01 18.15
N SER A 308 2.99 -9.74 17.85
CA SER A 308 4.04 -8.76 17.55
C SER A 308 4.99 -8.58 18.74
N GLY A 309 6.27 -8.34 18.46
CA GLY A 309 7.33 -8.23 19.46
C GLY A 309 7.82 -9.56 20.07
N ASN A 310 7.07 -10.66 19.88
CA ASN A 310 7.47 -11.98 20.36
C ASN A 310 8.44 -12.69 19.41
N ARG A 311 9.08 -13.74 19.91
CA ARG A 311 9.91 -14.64 19.10
C ARG A 311 9.12 -15.89 18.72
N PHE A 312 9.39 -16.41 17.52
CA PHE A 312 8.82 -17.66 17.05
C PHE A 312 9.88 -18.52 16.38
N THR A 313 9.59 -19.82 16.26
CA THR A 313 10.49 -20.78 15.62
C THR A 313 9.98 -21.14 14.23
N MET A 314 10.91 -21.26 13.29
CA MET A 314 10.66 -21.72 11.93
C MET A 314 11.57 -22.91 11.65
N LYS A 315 11.03 -23.97 11.04
CA LYS A 315 11.81 -25.08 10.50
C LYS A 315 11.98 -24.88 9.00
N VAL A 316 13.20 -25.08 8.54
CA VAL A 316 13.60 -24.91 7.14
C VAL A 316 14.30 -26.16 6.65
N ASP A 317 14.56 -26.25 5.36
CA ASP A 317 15.29 -27.36 4.73
C ASP A 317 16.79 -27.33 5.02
N ASP A 318 17.45 -26.18 4.83
CA ASP A 318 18.88 -26.01 5.08
C ASP A 318 19.18 -24.58 5.58
N VAL A 319 19.40 -24.43 6.89
CA VAL A 319 19.73 -23.14 7.50
C VAL A 319 21.03 -22.55 6.95
N SER A 320 21.97 -23.40 6.49
CA SER A 320 23.27 -22.92 6.00
C SER A 320 23.17 -22.06 4.74
N GLN A 321 22.05 -22.10 4.01
CA GLN A 321 21.81 -21.27 2.83
C GLN A 321 21.11 -19.95 3.15
N ILE A 322 20.47 -19.82 4.31
CA ILE A 322 19.59 -18.68 4.60
C ILE A 322 20.39 -17.46 5.04
N VAL A 323 20.14 -16.32 4.38
CA VAL A 323 20.77 -15.03 4.72
C VAL A 323 19.79 -13.97 5.19
N GLN A 324 18.50 -14.09 4.84
CA GLN A 324 17.45 -13.19 5.33
C GLN A 324 16.15 -13.94 5.61
N VAL A 325 15.39 -13.44 6.58
CA VAL A 325 13.98 -13.77 6.78
C VAL A 325 13.21 -12.47 6.59
N THR A 326 12.39 -12.40 5.54
CA THR A 326 11.67 -11.17 5.19
C THR A 326 10.18 -11.36 5.38
N ALA A 327 9.47 -10.26 5.64
CA ALA A 327 8.02 -10.28 5.72
C ALA A 327 7.40 -9.12 4.95
N THR A 328 6.43 -9.44 4.09
CA THR A 328 5.64 -8.47 3.34
C THR A 328 4.21 -8.46 3.83
N LYS A 329 3.73 -7.34 4.36
CA LYS A 329 2.32 -7.22 4.78
C LYS A 329 1.43 -7.26 3.56
N SER A 330 0.40 -8.12 3.59
CA SER A 330 -0.65 -8.11 2.58
C SER A 330 -1.32 -6.74 2.59
N GLY A 331 -1.54 -6.16 1.42
CA GLY A 331 -2.27 -4.92 1.25
C GLY A 331 -3.22 -5.03 0.06
N ALA A 332 -4.10 -4.05 -0.08
CA ALA A 332 -5.00 -3.94 -1.22
C ALA A 332 -4.46 -2.89 -2.21
N SER A 333 -4.40 -3.25 -3.50
CA SER A 333 -3.98 -2.35 -4.57
C SER A 333 -5.20 -1.86 -5.35
N SER A 334 -5.35 -0.54 -5.48
CA SER A 334 -6.33 0.07 -6.38
C SER A 334 -5.91 1.49 -6.75
N HIS A 335 -6.16 1.91 -8.00
CA HIS A 335 -5.93 3.30 -8.43
C HIS A 335 -4.50 3.80 -8.16
N SER A 336 -3.51 2.95 -8.43
CA SER A 336 -2.09 3.21 -8.14
C SER A 336 -1.75 3.24 -6.65
N ARG A 337 -2.61 2.72 -5.77
CA ARG A 337 -2.51 2.84 -4.32
C ARG A 337 -2.52 1.51 -3.60
N ASN A 338 -1.47 1.29 -2.81
CA ASN A 338 -1.37 0.27 -1.78
C ASN A 338 -0.63 0.90 -0.59
N CYS A 339 -1.40 1.45 0.35
CA CYS A 339 -0.88 2.19 1.49
C CYS A 339 -0.63 1.31 2.73
N ASP A 340 -1.18 0.09 2.73
CA ASP A 340 -1.11 -0.82 3.87
C ASP A 340 0.06 -1.81 3.76
N THR A 341 0.51 -2.10 2.53
CA THR A 341 1.68 -2.96 2.33
C THR A 341 2.95 -2.37 2.94
N ARG A 342 3.77 -3.26 3.49
CA ARG A 342 5.05 -2.99 4.14
C ARG A 342 5.98 -4.13 3.84
N TRP A 343 7.27 -3.86 3.84
CA TRP A 343 8.30 -4.88 3.78
C TRP A 343 9.26 -4.67 4.95
N ILE A 344 9.63 -5.75 5.62
CA ILE A 344 10.58 -5.77 6.73
C ILE A 344 11.56 -6.93 6.57
N ASP A 345 12.80 -6.69 6.99
CA ASP A 345 13.84 -7.70 7.20
C ASP A 345 13.82 -8.05 8.69
N LEU A 346 13.64 -9.32 9.04
CA LEU A 346 13.46 -9.77 10.41
C LEU A 346 14.76 -10.34 10.97
N ASP A 347 15.09 -9.95 12.19
CA ASP A 347 16.18 -10.56 12.94
C ASP A 347 15.89 -12.03 13.23
N PHE A 348 16.90 -12.89 13.05
CA PHE A 348 16.82 -14.31 13.37
C PHE A 348 18.11 -14.87 13.97
N GLU A 349 17.99 -15.97 14.70
CA GLU A 349 19.08 -16.75 15.29
C GLU A 349 19.04 -18.17 14.73
N ILE A 350 20.21 -18.73 14.42
CA ILE A 350 20.36 -20.14 14.05
C ILE A 350 20.34 -20.97 15.33
N ILE A 351 19.40 -21.92 15.43
CA ILE A 351 19.30 -22.84 16.57
C ILE A 351 20.01 -24.16 16.28
N ASN A 352 19.86 -24.67 15.06
CA ASN A 352 20.54 -25.85 14.52
C ASN A 352 20.38 -25.84 12.98
N ASP A 353 20.85 -26.89 12.32
CA ASP A 353 20.89 -27.01 10.85
C ASP A 353 19.53 -26.88 10.14
N THR A 354 18.41 -27.03 10.85
CA THR A 354 17.04 -26.99 10.27
C THR A 354 16.11 -26.00 10.96
N THR A 355 16.60 -25.23 11.94
CA THR A 355 15.73 -24.42 12.81
C THR A 355 16.26 -23.00 13.00
N LEU A 356 15.39 -22.03 12.71
CA LEU A 356 15.60 -20.61 12.98
C LEU A 356 14.71 -20.14 14.13
N ARG A 357 15.20 -19.22 14.96
CA ARG A 357 14.38 -18.43 15.88
C ARG A 357 14.31 -17.00 15.37
N VAL A 358 13.13 -16.58 14.93
CA VAL A 358 12.87 -15.27 14.33
C VAL A 358 12.24 -14.37 15.39
N LYS A 359 12.56 -13.07 15.36
CA LYS A 359 11.94 -12.05 16.21
C LYS A 359 10.93 -11.26 15.39
N ALA A 360 9.65 -11.33 15.75
CA ALA A 360 8.65 -10.44 15.19
C ALA A 360 8.90 -9.00 15.66
N GLU A 361 8.69 -8.03 14.77
CA GLU A 361 8.76 -6.62 15.14
C GLU A 361 7.52 -6.20 15.96
N GLY A 362 7.62 -5.07 16.67
CA GLY A 362 6.50 -4.55 17.47
C GLY A 362 5.30 -4.11 16.64
N ASN A 363 4.13 -3.96 17.26
CA ASN A 363 2.84 -3.69 16.60
C ASN A 363 2.76 -2.40 15.77
N THR A 364 3.68 -1.44 15.95
CA THR A 364 3.76 -0.23 15.10
C THR A 364 4.47 -0.48 13.76
N ILE A 365 5.31 -1.51 13.70
CA ILE A 365 6.05 -1.93 12.52
C ILE A 365 5.33 -3.12 11.86
N MET A 366 5.16 -4.21 12.62
CA MET A 366 4.44 -5.41 12.20
C MET A 366 2.97 -5.32 12.60
N ILE A 367 2.27 -4.32 12.03
CA ILE A 367 0.85 -4.08 12.28
C ILE A 367 0.02 -5.34 12.02
N GLY A 368 -0.97 -5.57 12.88
CA GLY A 368 -1.84 -6.74 12.82
C GLY A 368 -2.48 -6.97 11.45
N GLY A 369 -2.60 -8.24 11.09
CA GLY A 369 -3.10 -8.70 9.80
C GLY A 369 -2.23 -9.80 9.19
N LEU A 370 -2.44 -10.07 7.90
CA LEU A 370 -1.75 -11.14 7.18
C LEU A 370 -0.41 -10.66 6.60
N TRP A 371 0.63 -11.47 6.78
CA TRP A 371 1.98 -11.27 6.29
C TRP A 371 2.44 -12.48 5.47
N MET A 372 3.14 -12.21 4.37
CA MET A 372 3.89 -13.20 3.60
C MET A 372 5.31 -13.22 4.14
N VAL A 373 5.71 -14.32 4.78
CA VAL A 373 7.08 -14.50 5.30
C VAL A 373 7.87 -15.35 4.31
N ASN A 374 9.04 -14.89 3.90
CA ASN A 374 9.92 -15.58 2.96
C ASN A 374 11.31 -15.77 3.56
N LEU A 375 11.97 -16.85 3.17
CA LEU A 375 13.42 -17.01 3.33
C LEU A 375 14.11 -16.49 2.07
N ILE A 376 15.26 -15.84 2.22
CA ILE A 376 16.15 -15.50 1.11
C ILE A 376 17.46 -16.28 1.29
N ASP A 377 17.87 -17.00 0.25
CA ASP A 377 19.13 -17.73 0.25
C ASP A 377 20.35 -16.86 -0.14
N LYS A 378 21.56 -17.42 -0.06
CA LYS A 378 22.83 -16.77 -0.45
C LYS A 378 22.87 -16.29 -1.91
N ASN A 379 22.02 -16.84 -2.78
CA ASN A 379 21.92 -16.45 -4.18
C ASN A 379 20.84 -15.39 -4.43
N GLY A 380 20.14 -14.95 -3.38
CA GLY A 380 19.03 -13.98 -3.47
C GLY A 380 17.70 -14.60 -3.89
N VAL A 381 17.56 -15.93 -3.79
CA VAL A 381 16.37 -16.66 -4.20
C VAL A 381 15.37 -16.75 -3.04
N PRO A 382 14.12 -16.30 -3.22
CA PRO A 382 13.11 -16.40 -2.18
C PRO A 382 12.44 -17.77 -2.13
N SER A 383 12.12 -18.25 -0.94
CA SER A 383 11.17 -19.36 -0.74
C SER A 383 9.78 -19.00 -1.27
N GLU A 384 8.89 -19.99 -1.39
CA GLU A 384 7.46 -19.67 -1.32
C GLU A 384 7.14 -19.06 0.05
N ALA A 385 6.16 -18.16 0.09
CA ALA A 385 5.81 -17.45 1.30
C ALA A 385 5.02 -18.33 2.26
N TRP A 386 5.38 -18.30 3.53
CA TRP A 386 4.50 -18.73 4.61
C TRP A 386 3.50 -17.62 4.93
N LEU A 387 2.21 -17.92 4.79
CA LEU A 387 1.13 -16.99 5.18
C LEU A 387 0.94 -17.03 6.70
N MET A 388 1.30 -15.92 7.35
CA MET A 388 1.32 -15.75 8.81
C MET A 388 0.40 -14.59 9.22
N GLY A 389 -0.52 -14.85 10.15
CA GLY A 389 -1.23 -13.80 10.89
C GLY A 389 -0.32 -13.18 11.95
N VAL A 390 -0.41 -11.87 12.13
CA VAL A 390 0.21 -11.15 13.25
C VAL A 390 -0.90 -10.46 14.02
N ASP A 391 -0.93 -10.63 15.34
CA ASP A 391 -1.96 -10.08 16.24
C ASP A 391 -3.40 -10.33 15.74
N MET A 392 -3.59 -11.40 14.98
CA MET A 392 -4.92 -11.80 14.52
C MET A 392 -5.56 -12.65 15.60
N ALA A 393 -6.88 -12.58 15.74
CA ALA A 393 -7.62 -13.64 16.41
C ALA A 393 -7.22 -14.97 15.75
N ALA A 394 -7.10 -16.05 16.55
CA ALA A 394 -6.80 -17.37 16.02
C ALA A 394 -7.75 -17.64 14.85
N LEU A 395 -7.19 -17.88 13.66
CA LEU A 395 -7.99 -18.30 12.51
C LEU A 395 -8.71 -19.58 12.95
N PRO A 396 -10.06 -19.59 13.04
CA PRO A 396 -10.78 -20.75 13.56
C PRO A 396 -10.53 -22.00 12.73
#